data_AF-A0A2H0TDV1-F1
#
_entry.id   AF-A0A2H0TDV1-F1
#
_cell.length_a   1.000
_cell.length_b   1.000
_cell.length_c   1.000
_cell.angle_alpha   90.00
_cell.angle_beta   90.00
_cell.angle_gamma   90.00
#
_symmetry.space_group_name_H-M   'P 1'
#
loop_
_entity.id
_entity.type
_entity.pdbx_description
1 polymer ?
#
loop_
_entity_poly.entity_id
_entity_poly.type
_entity_poly.pdbx_seq_one_letter_code
_entity_poly.pdbx_strand_id
1 'polypeptide(L)'
;MQIKRVLYVVSFVVLGCLLQLLIHAGVEMWYISLLLRDFPRFSLGFSWEIWFLIHHIGAGVLFVAGIVFGWWQGHYWWKRIYEKKNP
;
A
#
# COMPACT_ATOMS: atom_id res chain seq x y z
N MET A 1 10.50 -25.65 11.22
CA MET A 1 10.48 -24.21 11.58
C MET A 1 10.54 -23.27 10.37
N GLN A 2 11.38 -23.56 9.38
CA GLN A 2 11.59 -22.72 8.17
C GLN A 2 10.28 -22.41 7.39
N ILE A 3 9.49 -23.43 7.04
CA ILE A 3 8.22 -23.25 6.28
C ILE A 3 7.21 -22.38 7.03
N LYS A 4 7.08 -22.54 8.35
CA LYS A 4 6.16 -21.72 9.17
C LYS A 4 6.52 -20.23 9.10
N ARG A 5 7.82 -19.91 9.11
CA ARG A 5 8.33 -18.54 8.97
C ARG A 5 8.03 -17.98 7.58
N VAL A 6 8.22 -18.78 6.53
CA VAL A 6 7.92 -18.36 5.15
C VAL A 6 6.43 -18.05 5.00
N LEU A 7 5.55 -18.98 5.40
CA LEU A 7 4.10 -18.77 5.34
C LEU A 7 3.67 -17.53 6.12
N TYR A 8 4.22 -17.33 7.32
CA TYR A 8 3.95 -16.15 8.14
C TYR A 8 4.32 -14.84 7.42
N VAL A 9 5.55 -14.75 6.88
CA VAL A 9 6.00 -13.53 6.18
C VAL A 9 5.19 -13.30 4.91
N VAL A 10 4.88 -14.36 4.15
CA VAL A 10 4.03 -14.26 2.95
C VAL A 10 2.64 -13.74 3.31
N SER A 11 2.03 -14.23 4.40
CA SER A 11 0.75 -13.70 4.87
C SER A 11 0.81 -12.21 5.21
N PHE A 12 1.92 -11.71 5.76
CA PHE A 12 2.11 -10.28 5.99
C PHE A 12 2.29 -9.48 4.69
N VAL A 13 2.95 -10.04 3.67
CA VAL A 13 3.04 -9.43 2.34
C VAL A 13 1.65 -9.33 1.71
N VAL A 14 0.86 -10.41 1.75
CA VAL A 14 -0.53 -10.40 1.28
C VAL A 14 -1.35 -9.36 2.04
N LEU A 15 -1.22 -9.30 3.37
CA LEU A 15 -1.87 -8.27 4.17
C LEU A 15 -1.44 -6.84 3.76
N GLY A 16 -0.16 -6.62 3.48
CA GLY A 16 0.35 -5.36 2.96
C GLY A 16 -0.29 -4.97 1.62
N CYS A 17 -0.43 -5.93 0.70
CA CYS A 17 -1.12 -5.74 -0.57
C CYS A 17 -2.62 -5.42 -0.41
N LEU A 18 -3.29 -6.02 0.58
CA LEU A 18 -4.69 -5.71 0.88
C LEU A 18 -4.84 -4.34 1.53
N LEU A 19 -3.95 -3.99 2.46
CA LEU A 19 -4.00 -2.70 3.16
C LEU A 19 -3.73 -1.54 2.20
N GLN A 20 -2.74 -1.68 1.31
CA GLN A 20 -2.48 -0.65 0.30
C GLN A 20 -3.68 -0.45 -0.63
N LEU A 21 -4.45 -1.50 -0.94
CA LEU A 21 -5.65 -1.40 -1.79
C LEU A 21 -6.73 -0.54 -1.10
N LEU A 22 -6.92 -0.71 0.21
CA LEU A 22 -7.84 0.12 0.98
C LEU A 22 -7.39 1.58 1.02
N ILE A 23 -6.09 1.82 1.20
CA ILE A 23 -5.51 3.16 1.19
C ILE A 23 -5.67 3.80 -0.20
N HIS A 24 -5.35 3.06 -1.26
CA HIS A 24 -5.52 3.49 -2.64
C HIS A 24 -6.95 3.93 -2.89
N ALA A 25 -7.91 3.04 -2.64
CA ALA A 25 -9.33 3.32 -2.86
C ALA A 25 -9.81 4.53 -2.05
N GLY A 26 -9.36 4.65 -0.80
CA GLY A 26 -9.66 5.81 0.05
C GLY A 26 -9.15 7.13 -0.52
N VAL A 27 -7.88 7.16 -0.96
CA VAL A 27 -7.28 8.35 -1.60
C VAL A 27 -7.97 8.67 -2.91
N GLU A 28 -8.27 7.65 -3.73
CA GLU A 28 -8.93 7.81 -5.02
C GLU A 28 -10.34 8.38 -4.86
N MET A 29 -11.18 7.79 -4.00
CA MET A 29 -12.52 8.30 -3.72
C MET A 29 -12.48 9.75 -3.23
N TRP A 30 -11.56 10.07 -2.32
CA TRP A 30 -11.41 11.42 -1.79
C TRP A 30 -10.98 12.40 -2.89
N TYR A 31 -9.90 12.12 -3.60
CA TYR A 31 -9.30 13.10 -4.51
C TYR A 31 -10.07 13.24 -5.82
N ILE A 32 -10.63 12.15 -6.36
CA ILE A 32 -11.54 12.22 -7.52
C ILE A 32 -12.78 13.05 -7.17
N SER A 33 -13.34 12.91 -5.96
CA SER A 33 -14.49 13.71 -5.55
C SER A 33 -14.20 15.22 -5.56
N LEU A 34 -12.97 15.62 -5.21
CA LEU A 34 -12.52 17.01 -5.29
C LEU A 34 -12.41 17.46 -6.75
N LEU A 35 -11.74 16.67 -7.60
CA LEU A 35 -11.58 16.99 -9.02
C LEU A 35 -12.93 17.11 -9.75
N LEU A 36 -13.90 16.25 -9.43
CA LEU A 36 -15.24 16.31 -10.01
C LEU A 36 -16.06 17.50 -9.51
N ARG A 37 -15.83 17.95 -8.26
CA ARG A 37 -16.56 19.08 -7.67
C ARG A 37 -16.16 20.42 -8.30
N ASP A 38 -14.87 20.64 -8.52
CA ASP A 38 -14.35 21.88 -9.09
C ASP A 38 -12.96 21.62 -9.69
N PHE A 39 -12.96 21.15 -10.94
CA PHE A 39 -11.73 20.75 -11.62
C PHE A 39 -10.71 21.89 -11.74
N PRO A 40 -11.07 23.13 -12.19
CA PRO A 40 -10.12 24.23 -12.27
C PRO A 40 -9.42 24.53 -10.94
N ARG A 41 -10.13 24.40 -9.81
CA ARG A 41 -9.58 24.64 -8.48
C ARG A 41 -8.68 23.51 -7.97
N PHE A 42 -9.08 22.26 -8.19
CA PHE A 42 -8.41 21.10 -7.58
C PHE A 42 -7.44 20.37 -8.51
N SER A 43 -7.42 20.70 -9.81
CA SER A 43 -6.55 20.07 -10.80
C SER A 43 -5.08 20.46 -10.69
N LEU A 44 -4.74 21.46 -9.87
CA LEU A 44 -3.38 22.02 -9.76
C LEU A 44 -2.83 22.52 -11.11
N GLY A 45 -3.70 22.86 -12.07
CA GLY A 45 -3.33 23.27 -13.41
C GLY A 45 -3.04 22.12 -14.37
N PHE A 46 -3.21 20.86 -13.94
CA PHE A 46 -3.02 19.69 -14.78
C PHE A 46 -4.29 19.27 -15.52
N SER A 47 -4.14 18.68 -16.71
CA SER A 47 -5.24 18.06 -17.44
C SER A 47 -5.65 16.72 -16.84
N TRP A 48 -6.83 16.21 -17.21
CA TRP A 48 -7.27 14.87 -16.82
C TRP A 48 -6.29 13.78 -17.25
N GLU A 49 -5.66 13.91 -18.42
CA GLU A 49 -4.64 12.97 -18.91
C GLU A 49 -3.44 12.88 -17.96
N ILE A 50 -2.97 14.04 -17.47
CA ILE A 50 -1.89 14.10 -16.48
C ILE A 50 -2.36 13.49 -15.15
N TRP A 51 -3.60 13.74 -14.72
CA TRP A 51 -4.15 13.11 -13.52
C TRP A 51 -4.24 11.58 -13.63
N PHE A 52 -4.62 11.04 -14.79
CA PHE A 52 -4.58 9.59 -15.04
C PHE A 52 -3.15 9.03 -14.97
N LEU A 53 -2.17 9.75 -15.51
CA LEU A 53 -0.76 9.36 -15.41
C LEU A 53 -0.28 9.37 -13.95
N ILE A 54 -0.57 10.44 -13.20
CA ILE A 54 -0.24 10.56 -11.78
C ILE A 54 -0.88 9.41 -10.99
N HIS A 55 -2.16 9.12 -11.24
CA HIS A 55 -2.85 7.99 -10.61
C HIS A 55 -2.14 6.67 -10.91
N HIS A 56 -1.79 6.39 -12.17
CA HIS A 56 -1.13 5.13 -12.54
C HIS A 56 0.24 4.96 -11.86
N ILE A 57 1.05 6.02 -11.83
CA ILE A 57 2.35 6.03 -11.15
C ILE A 57 2.15 5.88 -9.64
N GLY A 58 1.23 6.66 -9.05
CA GLY A 58 0.90 6.61 -7.63
C GLY A 58 0.43 5.22 -7.19
N ALA A 59 -0.41 4.56 -7.99
CA ALA A 59 -0.86 3.19 -7.79
C ALA A 59 0.32 2.22 -7.73
N GLY A 60 1.24 2.32 -8.70
CA GLY A 60 2.43 1.47 -8.75
C GLY A 60 3.34 1.68 -7.54
N VAL A 61 3.59 2.93 -7.15
CA VAL A 61 4.38 3.28 -5.97
C VAL A 61 3.73 2.73 -4.69
N LEU A 62 2.43 2.93 -4.52
CA LEU A 62 1.69 2.49 -3.34
C LEU A 62 1.64 0.96 -3.25
N PHE A 63 1.52 0.26 -4.39
CA PHE A 63 1.57 -1.20 -4.45
C PHE A 63 2.93 -1.75 -4.00
N VAL A 64 4.03 -1.20 -4.52
CA VAL A 64 5.40 -1.56 -4.10
C VAL A 64 5.60 -1.27 -2.61
N ALA A 65 5.12 -0.11 -2.13
CA ALA A 65 5.18 0.24 -0.72
C ALA A 65 4.41 -0.76 0.16
N GLY A 66 3.23 -1.23 -0.28
CA GLY A 66 2.46 -2.26 0.40
C GLY A 66 3.22 -3.59 0.53
N ILE A 67 3.87 -4.05 -0.55
CA ILE A 67 4.69 -5.27 -0.53
C ILE A 67 5.86 -5.12 0.43
N VAL A 68 6.63 -4.03 0.31
CA VAL A 68 7.81 -3.77 1.14
C VAL A 68 7.42 -3.64 2.61
N PHE A 69 6.33 -2.93 2.91
CA PHE A 69 5.80 -2.79 4.26
C PHE A 69 5.38 -4.14 4.84
N GLY A 70 4.62 -4.94 4.09
CA GLY A 70 4.20 -6.27 4.51
C GLY A 70 5.40 -7.16 4.81
N TRP A 71 6.37 -7.22 3.91
CA TRP A 71 7.62 -7.99 4.12
C TRP A 71 8.37 -7.53 5.38
N TRP A 72 8.55 -6.22 5.56
CA TRP A 72 9.22 -5.64 6.73
C TRP A 72 8.51 -6.00 8.03
N GLN A 73 7.18 -5.85 8.08
CA GLN A 73 6.37 -6.19 9.25
C GLN A 73 6.42 -7.68 9.58
N GLY A 74 6.32 -8.55 8.57
CA GLY A 74 6.43 -10.00 8.76
C GLY A 74 7.74 -10.41 9.43
N HIS A 75 8.86 -9.82 9.00
CA HIS A 75 10.15 -10.06 9.64
C HIS A 75 10.27 -9.43 11.03
N TYR A 76 9.76 -8.21 11.20
CA TYR A 76 9.82 -7.46 12.46
C TYR A 76 9.09 -8.20 13.60
N TRP A 77 7.90 -8.74 13.34
CA TRP A 77 7.08 -9.43 14.32
C TRP A 77 7.53 -10.88 14.55
N TRP A 78 7.99 -11.58 13.51
CA TRP A 78 8.50 -12.94 13.68
C TRP A 78 9.64 -13.01 14.72
N LYS A 79 10.63 -12.11 14.61
CA LYS A 79 11.75 -12.03 15.55
C LYS A 79 11.29 -11.77 16.99
N ARG A 80 10.26 -10.94 17.17
CA ARG A 80 9.75 -10.57 18.51
C ARG A 80 8.93 -11.66 19.18
N ILE A 81 8.11 -12.35 18.40
CA ILE A 81 7.14 -13.30 18.94
C ILE A 81 7.74 -14.70 19.06
N TYR A 82 8.51 -15.13 18.07
CA TYR A 82 8.94 -16.54 17.96
C TYR A 82 10.42 -16.75 18.30
N GLU A 83 11.33 -15.85 17.91
CA GLU A 83 12.75 -16.01 18.27
C GLU A 83 13.01 -15.65 19.74
N LYS A 84 12.35 -14.63 20.29
CA LYS A 84 12.50 -14.25 21.71
C LYS A 84 11.90 -15.27 22.71
N LYS A 85 11.10 -16.22 22.23
CA LYS A 85 10.44 -17.26 23.05
C LYS A 85 11.20 -18.60 23.09
N ASN A 86 12.25 -18.76 22.29
CA ASN A 86 13.17 -19.91 22.34
C ASN A 86 14.57 -19.42 22.79
N PRO A 87 14.79 -19.07 24.07
CA PRO A 87 16.13 -19.05 24.64
C PRO A 87 16.74 -20.45 24.72
#